data_AF-U1MW57-F1
#
_entry.id   AF-U1MW57-F1
#
_cell.length_a   1.000
_cell.length_b   1.000
_cell.length_c   1.000
_cell.angle_alpha   90.00
_cell.angle_beta   90.00
_cell.angle_gamma   90.00
#
_symmetry.space_group_name_H-M   'P 1'
#
loop_
_entity.id
_entity.type
_entity.pdbx_description
1 polymer ?
#
loop_
_entity_poly.entity_id
_entity_poly.type
_entity_poly.pdbx_seq_one_letter_code
_entity_poly.pdbx_strand_id
1 'polypeptide(L)' 'MTSVKRVRVETPASAARAGDGRFQFTDAYSVFDWGPMPDTIPRKGASLCTMGADT' A
#
# COMPACT_ATOMS: atom_id res chain seq x y z
N MET A 1 13.91 3.12 -3.56
CA MET A 1 13.38 1.99 -2.76
C MET A 1 11.95 2.33 -2.34
N THR A 2 11.00 2.12 -3.23
CA THR A 2 9.60 2.55 -3.05
C THR A 2 8.75 1.32 -2.74
N SER A 3 7.94 1.41 -1.68
CA SER A 3 7.02 0.35 -1.26
C SER A 3 5.91 0.13 -2.29
N VAL A 4 5.43 -1.11 -2.40
CA VAL A 4 4.25 -1.49 -3.22
C VAL A 4 2.92 -1.12 -2.56
N LYS A 5 2.94 -0.63 -1.32
CA LYS A 5 1.80 -0.05 -0.61
C LYS A 5 2.06 1.44 -0.38
N ARG A 6 1.00 2.25 -0.49
CA ARG A 6 1.06 3.68 -0.10
C ARG A 6 0.33 3.87 1.21
N VAL A 7 0.90 4.67 2.10
CA VAL A 7 0.17 5.19 3.27
C VAL A 7 -0.66 6.37 2.82
N ARG A 8 -1.96 6.35 3.13
CA ARG A 8 -2.84 7.52 3.03
C ARG A 8 -3.16 7.97 4.44
N VAL A 9 -2.82 9.22 4.73
CA VAL A 9 -3.18 9.86 6.00
C VAL A 9 -4.58 10.44 5.82
N GLU A 10 -5.53 9.94 6.60
CA GLU A 10 -6.89 10.48 6.65
C GLU A 10 -6.96 11.60 7.68
N THR A 11 -6.37 11.34 8.85
CA THR A 11 -6.25 12.32 9.93
C THR A 11 -4.79 12.45 10.31
N PRO A 12 -4.17 13.64 10.21
CA PRO A 12 -2.80 13.85 10.66
C PRO A 12 -2.63 13.56 12.16
N ALA A 13 -1.47 13.03 12.52
CA ALA A 13 -1.07 12.95 13.91
C ALA A 13 -0.84 14.35 14.49
N SER A 14 -0.98 14.47 15.80
CA SER A 14 -0.62 15.66 16.56
C SER A 14 0.26 15.27 17.74
N ALA A 15 0.76 16.25 18.50
CA ALA A 15 1.52 15.98 19.72
C ALA A 15 0.72 15.19 20.77
N ALA A 16 -0.62 15.32 20.78
CA ALA A 16 -1.48 14.74 21.80
C ALA A 16 -2.17 13.43 21.38
N ARG A 17 -2.20 13.12 20.07
CA ARG A 17 -2.86 11.91 19.55
C ARG A 17 -2.25 11.40 18.26
N ALA A 18 -2.33 10.10 18.08
CA ALA A 18 -2.07 9.46 16.80
C ALA A 18 -3.04 9.96 15.72
N GLY A 19 -2.56 9.89 14.47
CA GLY A 19 -3.37 10.11 13.29
C GLY A 19 -4.02 8.82 12.81
N ASP A 20 -4.96 8.95 11.90
CA ASP A 20 -5.63 7.84 11.24
C ASP A 20 -5.09 7.72 9.83
N GLY A 21 -4.86 6.50 9.38
CA GLY A 21 -4.41 6.24 8.03
C GLY A 21 -4.81 4.87 7.55
N ARG A 22 -4.77 4.70 6.23
CA ARG A 22 -5.01 3.43 5.56
C ARG A 22 -3.87 3.08 4.63
N PHE A 23 -3.63 1.79 4.46
CA PHE A 23 -2.75 1.30 3.42
C PHE A 23 -3.52 1.13 2.11
N GLN A 24 -3.11 1.86 1.08
CA GLN A 24 -3.54 1.63 -0.29
C GLN A 24 -2.64 0.57 -0.93
N PHE A 25 -3.19 -0.61 -1.19
CA PHE A 25 -2.54 -1.64 -2.00
C PHE A 25 -2.51 -1.19 -3.46
N THR A 26 -1.33 -1.20 -4.09
CA THR A 26 -1.17 -0.78 -5.49
C THR A 26 -0.93 -1.97 -6.41
N ASP A 27 -1.09 -1.73 -7.71
CA ASP A 27 -0.80 -2.67 -8.80
C ASP A 27 0.71 -2.77 -9.11
N ALA A 28 1.55 -2.01 -8.40
CA ALA A 28 3.00 -2.15 -8.47
C ALA A 28 3.48 -3.46 -7.82
N TYR A 29 4.55 -4.00 -8.37
CA TYR A 29 5.24 -5.17 -7.84
C TYR A 29 6.76 -4.98 -7.90
N SER A 30 7.47 -5.79 -7.13
CA SER A 30 8.92 -5.84 -7.06
C SER A 30 9.32 -7.31 -7.15
N VAL A 31 10.44 -7.59 -7.80
CA VAL A 31 11.04 -8.92 -7.87
C VAL A 31 12.48 -8.81 -7.37
N PHE A 32 12.93 -9.78 -6.58
CA PHE A 32 14.30 -9.81 -6.01
C PHE A 32 14.70 -8.54 -5.26
N ASP A 33 13.72 -7.84 -4.65
CA ASP A 33 13.91 -6.57 -3.92
C ASP A 33 14.55 -5.43 -4.71
N TRP A 34 14.53 -5.49 -6.05
CA TRP A 34 15.07 -4.43 -6.93
C TRP A 34 14.23 -3.16 -6.98
N GLY A 35 13.09 -3.13 -6.27
CA GLY A 35 12.17 -2.00 -6.26
C GLY A 35 11.06 -2.16 -7.31
N PRO A 36 10.31 -1.08 -7.58
CA PRO A 36 9.14 -1.17 -8.44
C PRO A 36 9.56 -1.51 -9.88
N MET A 37 8.88 -2.49 -10.47
CA MET A 37 8.98 -2.77 -11.89
C MET A 37 8.35 -1.62 -12.71
N PRO A 38 8.82 -1.39 -13.96
CA PRO A 38 8.26 -0.34 -14.82
C PRO A 38 6.80 -0.60 -15.19
N ASP A 39 6.45 -1.88 -15.33
CA ASP A 39 5.09 -2.32 -15.61
C ASP A 39 4.31 -2.57 -14.32
N THR A 40 2.98 -2.52 -14.44
CA THR A 40 2.05 -2.88 -13.37
C THR A 40 1.35 -4.18 -13.68
N ILE A 41 0.94 -4.92 -12.64
CA ILE A 41 0.03 -6.06 -12.80
C ILE A 41 -1.39 -5.55 -12.55
N PRO A 42 -2.27 -5.47 -13.57
CA PRO A 42 -3.60 -4.92 -13.40
C PRO A 42 -4.37 -5.65 -12.30
N ARG A 43 -5.09 -4.89 -11.46
CA ARG A 43 -5.98 -5.40 -10.39
C ARG A 43 -5.28 -6.10 -9.22
N LYS A 44 -3.95 -6.26 -9.24
CA LYS A 44 -3.19 -6.89 -8.16
C LYS A 44 -3.43 -6.24 -6.80
N GLY A 45 -3.47 -4.91 -6.74
CA GLY A 45 -3.71 -4.16 -5.51
C GLY A 45 -5.10 -4.44 -4.93
N ALA A 46 -6.12 -4.45 -5.78
CA ALA A 46 -7.50 -4.76 -5.38
C ALA A 46 -7.62 -6.20 -4.87
N SER A 47 -7.10 -7.18 -5.62
CA SER A 47 -7.15 -8.59 -5.22
C SER A 47 -6.45 -8.82 -3.87
N LEU A 48 -5.27 -8.24 -3.65
CA LEU A 48 -4.56 -8.36 -2.38
C LEU A 48 -5.27 -7.66 -1.22
N CYS A 49 -5.91 -6.51 -1.48
CA CYS A 49 -6.71 -5.84 -0.46
C CYS A 49 -7.89 -6.72 -0.02
N THR A 50 -8.57 -7.38 -0.95
CA THR A 50 -9.67 -8.29 -0.65
C THR A 50 -9.19 -9.51 0.12
N MET A 51 -8.15 -10.20 -0.35
CA MET A 51 -7.61 -11.39 0.32
C MET A 51 -7.09 -11.08 1.73
N GLY A 52 -6.46 -9.92 1.93
CA GLY A 52 -5.96 -9.51 3.24
C GLY A 52 -7.04 -9.03 4.22
N ALA A 53 -8.27 -8.82 3.74
CA ALA A 53 -9.42 -8.44 4.56
C ALA A 53 -10.31 -9.63 4.92
N ASP A 54 -10.05 -10.80 4.33
CA ASP A 54 -10.79 -12.03 4.62
C ASP A 54 -10.26 -12.65 5.92
N THR A 55 -11.15 -12.81 6.90
CA THR A 55 -10.87 -13.34 8.26
C THR A 55 -11.83 -14.45 8.61
#